data_AF-X1EXS5-F1
#
_entry.id   AF-X1EXS5-F1
#
_cell.length_a   1.000
_cell.length_b   1.000
_cell.length_c   1.000
_cell.angle_alpha   90.00
_cell.angle_beta   90.00
_cell.angle_gamma   90.00
#
_symmetry.space_group_name_H-M   'P 1'
#
loop_
_entity.id
_entity.type
_entity.pdbx_description
1 polymer ?
#
loop_
_entity_poly.entity_id
_entity_poly.type
_entity_poly.pdbx_seq_one_letter_code
_entity_poly.pdbx_strand_id
1 'polypeptide(L)'
;MTEMITGVDIIKEQLRIAAGLELSHQQSDIHFEGHAIECRINAEDPENFTPCPGTIEHYHPPGGPGVRMDTHIYSSYKVPPYYDSMIAKLITYGEDRETAMARMRNALDEILVTGIKTNIPLHQKILRDTGFIQGGTNIHYLEHVLGS
;
A
#
# COMPACT_ATOMS: atom_id res chain seq x y z
N MET A 1 -2.04 -7.64 2.53
CA MET A 1 -3.25 -7.90 1.71
C MET A 1 -4.02 -9.12 2.14
N THR A 2 -3.47 -10.32 1.97
CA THR A 2 -4.13 -11.59 2.34
C THR A 2 -4.64 -11.57 3.78
N GLU A 3 -3.81 -11.11 4.73
CA GLU A 3 -4.19 -11.00 6.14
C GLU A 3 -5.47 -10.20 6.38
N MET A 4 -5.73 -9.16 5.57
CA MET A 4 -6.91 -8.29 5.74
C MET A 4 -8.21 -8.97 5.30
N ILE A 5 -8.14 -9.90 4.35
CA ILE A 5 -9.33 -10.60 3.80
C ILE A 5 -9.50 -11.99 4.40
N THR A 6 -8.45 -12.58 4.99
CA THR A 6 -8.52 -13.88 5.66
C THR A 6 -8.54 -13.79 7.18
N GLY A 7 -8.16 -12.64 7.76
CA GLY A 7 -7.99 -12.49 9.21
C GLY A 7 -6.79 -13.25 9.79
N VAL A 8 -5.99 -13.90 8.96
CA VAL A 8 -4.84 -14.71 9.38
C VAL A 8 -3.59 -13.82 9.44
N ASP A 9 -2.97 -13.75 10.61
CA ASP A 9 -1.66 -13.13 10.81
C ASP A 9 -0.56 -14.09 10.36
N ILE A 10 0.04 -13.81 9.20
CA ILE A 10 1.01 -14.71 8.57
C ILE A 10 2.32 -14.71 9.35
N ILE A 11 2.74 -13.55 9.90
CA ILE A 11 3.97 -13.44 10.66
C ILE A 11 3.87 -14.25 11.96
N LYS A 12 2.71 -14.20 12.63
CA LYS A 12 2.46 -15.02 13.82
C LYS A 12 2.52 -16.51 13.50
N GLU A 13 1.89 -16.96 12.41
CA GLU A 13 1.95 -18.37 12.01
C GLU A 13 3.38 -18.81 11.64
N GLN A 14 4.16 -17.95 10.98
CA GLN A 14 5.57 -18.23 10.70
C GLN A 14 6.38 -18.45 11.98
N LEU A 15 6.19 -17.63 13.01
CA LEU A 15 6.86 -17.80 14.30
C LEU A 15 6.46 -19.10 15.00
N ARG A 16 5.18 -19.49 14.91
CA ARG A 16 4.68 -20.74 15.47
C ARG A 16 5.31 -21.96 14.81
N ILE A 17 5.32 -21.99 13.48
CA ILE A 17 5.95 -23.06 12.69
C ILE A 17 7.45 -23.14 13.00
N ALA A 18 8.13 -21.99 13.09
CA ALA A 18 9.55 -21.94 13.44
C ALA A 18 9.83 -22.49 14.85
N ALA A 19 8.86 -22.38 15.78
CA ALA A 19 8.93 -22.98 17.11
C ALA A 19 8.55 -24.47 17.14
N GLY A 20 8.30 -25.11 15.99
CA GLY A 20 7.91 -26.51 15.87
C GLY A 20 6.44 -26.77 16.17
N LEU A 21 5.60 -25.73 16.22
CA LEU A 21 4.15 -25.88 16.37
C LEU A 21 3.47 -26.12 15.02
N GLU A 22 2.33 -26.80 15.06
CA GLU A 22 1.48 -27.00 13.87
C GLU A 22 0.75 -25.70 13.48
N LEU A 23 0.30 -25.65 12.23
CA LEU A 23 -0.57 -24.59 11.72
C LEU A 23 -1.83 -24.46 12.59
N SER A 24 -2.19 -23.23 12.96
CA SER A 24 -3.37 -22.97 13.79
C SER A 24 -4.69 -23.18 13.07
N HIS A 25 -4.65 -23.30 11.73
CA HIS A 25 -5.81 -23.24 10.86
C HIS A 25 -5.86 -24.44 9.93
N GLN A 26 -7.05 -25.00 9.75
CA GLN A 26 -7.37 -25.90 8.66
C GLN A 26 -7.84 -25.12 7.43
N GLN A 27 -7.84 -25.77 6.26
CA GLN A 27 -8.32 -25.13 5.03
C GLN A 27 -9.79 -24.67 5.13
N SER A 28 -10.61 -25.37 5.90
CA SER A 28 -12.01 -25.00 6.16
C SER A 28 -12.18 -23.73 6.97
N ASP A 29 -11.16 -23.31 7.72
CA ASP A 29 -11.19 -22.13 8.56
C ASP A 29 -10.80 -20.85 7.78
N ILE A 30 -10.34 -21.01 6.53
CA ILE A 30 -9.91 -19.91 5.67
C ILE A 30 -11.10 -19.41 4.85
N HIS A 31 -11.64 -18.28 5.28
CA HIS A 31 -12.67 -17.54 4.55
C HIS A 31 -12.07 -16.28 3.93
N PHE A 32 -12.54 -15.94 2.73
CA PHE A 32 -12.19 -14.68 2.08
C PHE A 32 -13.36 -13.73 2.22
N GLU A 33 -13.21 -12.70 3.04
CA GLU A 33 -14.23 -11.69 3.28
C GLU A 33 -13.74 -10.32 2.83
N GLY A 34 -14.60 -9.61 2.10
CA GLY A 34 -14.32 -8.25 1.65
C GLY A 34 -13.27 -8.14 0.54
N HIS A 35 -12.69 -6.95 0.43
CA HIS A 35 -11.64 -6.63 -0.52
C HIS A 35 -10.59 -5.74 0.13
N ALA A 36 -9.35 -5.89 -0.31
CA ALA A 36 -8.27 -5.03 0.16
C ALA A 36 -7.43 -4.54 -1.03
N ILE A 37 -6.92 -3.30 -0.93
CA ILE A 37 -5.97 -2.70 -1.89
C ILE A 37 -4.70 -2.25 -1.16
N GLU A 38 -3.52 -2.44 -1.77
CA GLU A 38 -2.22 -1.93 -1.29
C GLU A 38 -1.57 -1.03 -2.32
N CYS A 39 -1.12 0.13 -1.86
CA CYS A 39 -0.24 1.02 -2.59
C CYS A 39 1.13 1.03 -1.90
N ARG A 40 2.19 0.71 -2.66
CA ARG A 40 3.57 0.91 -2.21
C ARG A 40 3.96 2.37 -2.38
N ILE A 41 4.23 3.03 -1.27
CA ILE A 41 4.67 4.41 -1.25
C ILE A 41 6.19 4.39 -1.32
N ASN A 42 6.73 4.92 -2.41
CA ASN A 42 8.17 4.98 -2.68
C ASN A 42 8.64 6.43 -2.66
N ALA A 43 9.87 6.64 -2.18
CA ALA A 43 10.63 7.87 -2.35
C ALA A 43 11.14 7.96 -3.80
N GLU A 44 10.24 8.24 -4.73
CA GLU A 44 10.47 8.30 -6.17
C GLU A 44 9.77 9.51 -6.78
N ASP A 45 10.30 10.01 -7.90
CA ASP A 45 9.58 10.99 -8.72
C ASP A 45 8.37 10.32 -9.40
N PRO A 46 7.14 10.84 -9.25
CA PRO A 46 5.94 10.20 -9.77
C PRO A 46 5.84 10.14 -11.30
N GLU A 47 6.63 10.96 -12.02
CA GLU A 47 6.58 11.05 -13.48
C GLU A 47 7.62 10.14 -14.15
N ASN A 48 8.83 10.09 -13.58
CA ASN A 48 9.97 9.39 -14.19
C ASN A 48 10.57 8.27 -13.32
N PHE A 49 10.01 8.02 -12.13
CA PHE A 49 10.37 6.92 -11.23
C PHE A 49 11.81 6.94 -10.72
N THR A 50 12.51 8.07 -10.87
CA THR A 50 13.86 8.18 -10.32
C THR A 50 13.82 8.22 -8.78
N PRO A 51 14.67 7.45 -8.08
CA PRO A 51 14.73 7.49 -6.63
C PRO A 51 15.05 8.89 -6.10
N CYS A 52 14.30 9.32 -5.10
CA CYS A 52 14.38 10.63 -4.46
C CYS A 52 14.71 10.49 -2.96
N PRO A 53 15.91 9.99 -2.61
CA PRO A 53 16.35 9.90 -1.22
C PRO A 53 16.53 11.31 -0.63
N GLY A 54 16.37 11.43 0.68
CA GLY A 54 16.44 12.72 1.35
C GLY A 54 15.90 12.66 2.76
N THR A 55 15.72 13.84 3.36
CA THR A 55 15.17 13.94 4.72
C THR A 55 13.69 14.26 4.61
N ILE A 56 12.86 13.46 5.28
CA ILE A 56 11.44 13.76 5.42
C ILE A 56 11.31 14.93 6.39
N GLU A 57 10.74 16.05 5.94
CA GLU A 57 10.53 17.21 6.80
C GLU A 57 9.30 17.01 7.68
N HIS A 58 8.18 16.65 7.07
CA HIS A 58 6.92 16.37 7.74
C HIS A 58 6.32 15.06 7.23
N TYR A 59 5.88 14.23 8.17
CA TYR A 59 5.10 13.04 7.92
C TYR A 59 3.79 13.09 8.72
N HIS A 60 2.66 12.94 8.02
CA HIS A 60 1.36 12.71 8.63
C HIS A 60 0.73 11.45 8.01
N PRO A 61 0.59 10.35 8.77
CA PRO A 61 -0.06 9.15 8.27
C PRO A 61 -1.57 9.37 8.07
N PRO A 62 -2.20 8.74 7.08
CA PRO A 62 -3.64 8.65 6.99
C PRO A 62 -4.17 7.69 8.06
N GLY A 63 -5.47 7.73 8.33
CA GLY A 63 -6.08 6.87 9.34
C GLY A 63 -7.55 6.57 9.07
N GLY A 64 -8.20 5.96 10.06
CA GLY A 64 -9.63 5.66 10.03
C GLY A 64 -9.97 4.19 9.76
N PRO A 65 -11.26 3.85 9.74
CA PRO A 65 -11.73 2.47 9.63
C PRO A 65 -11.25 1.80 8.35
N GLY A 66 -10.58 0.65 8.50
CA GLY A 66 -10.09 -0.13 7.36
C GLY A 66 -8.89 0.49 6.64
N VAL A 67 -8.17 1.43 7.24
CA VAL A 67 -6.91 1.99 6.74
C VAL A 67 -5.76 1.49 7.63
N ARG A 68 -4.75 0.86 7.02
CA ARG A 68 -3.53 0.36 7.68
C ARG A 68 -2.31 0.97 6.99
N MET A 69 -1.40 1.50 7.79
CA MET A 69 -0.13 2.05 7.32
C MET A 69 1.01 1.25 7.93
N ASP A 70 1.72 0.48 7.10
CA ASP A 70 2.95 -0.20 7.50
C ASP A 70 4.14 0.64 7.04
N THR A 71 4.87 1.25 7.96
CA THR A 71 6.03 2.09 7.63
C THR A 71 7.11 2.03 8.69
N HIS A 72 8.31 2.45 8.32
CA HIS A 72 9.44 2.66 9.22
C HIS A 72 9.84 4.15 9.32
N ILE A 73 9.12 5.04 8.63
CA ILE A 73 9.46 6.46 8.55
C ILE A 73 8.78 7.30 9.64
N TYR A 74 9.34 8.48 9.88
CA TYR A 74 8.82 9.51 10.77
C TYR A 74 9.36 10.87 10.32
N SER A 75 8.81 11.98 10.81
CA SER A 75 9.34 13.32 10.52
C SER A 75 10.82 13.41 10.95
N SER A 76 11.66 14.01 10.13
CA SER A 76 13.13 14.02 10.23
C SER A 76 13.85 12.70 9.90
N TYR A 77 13.14 11.63 9.51
CA TYR A 77 13.79 10.42 9.01
C TYR A 77 14.55 10.70 7.71
N LYS A 78 15.77 10.17 7.60
CA LYS A 78 16.60 10.27 6.40
C LYS A 78 16.51 8.99 5.59
N VAL A 79 15.83 9.06 4.44
CA VAL A 79 15.75 7.98 3.46
C VAL A 79 17.14 7.78 2.83
N PRO A 80 17.77 6.60 3.01
CA PRO A 80 19.09 6.33 2.46
C PRO A 80 19.03 6.07 0.94
N PRO A 81 20.08 6.42 0.17
CA PRO A 81 20.12 6.19 -1.28
C PRO A 81 20.51 4.75 -1.67
N TYR A 82 20.90 3.92 -0.71
CA TYR A 82 21.54 2.61 -0.95
C TYR A 82 20.59 1.41 -0.81
N TYR A 83 19.34 1.65 -0.42
CA TYR A 83 18.33 0.62 -0.20
C TYR A 83 17.13 0.84 -1.13
N ASP A 84 16.18 -0.07 -1.07
CA ASP A 84 14.90 0.05 -1.77
C ASP A 84 14.22 1.39 -1.44
N SER A 85 13.60 2.01 -2.45
CA SER A 85 12.93 3.31 -2.33
C SER A 85 11.61 3.25 -1.55
N MET A 86 11.10 2.05 -1.23
CA MET A 86 9.85 1.89 -0.50
C MET A 86 9.97 2.42 0.93
N ILE A 87 9.14 3.41 1.22
CA ILE A 87 9.05 4.05 2.54
C ILE A 87 7.83 3.57 3.33
N ALA A 88 6.77 3.14 2.65
CA ALA A 88 5.58 2.61 3.31
C ALA A 88 4.74 1.69 2.42
N LYS A 89 3.87 0.90 3.06
CA LYS A 89 2.73 0.23 2.42
C LYS A 89 1.45 0.84 3.00
N LEU A 90 0.68 1.50 2.14
CA LEU A 90 -0.66 1.96 2.49
C LEU A 90 -1.65 0.88 2.06
N ILE A 91 -2.41 0.36 3.00
CA ILE A 91 -3.33 -0.77 2.81
C ILE A 91 -4.72 -0.32 3.21
N THR A 92 -5.71 -0.58 2.37
CA THR A 92 -7.13 -0.40 2.73
C THR A 92 -7.91 -1.69 2.59
N TYR A 93 -8.96 -1.80 3.39
CA TYR A 93 -9.91 -2.90 3.40
C TYR A 93 -11.34 -2.35 3.34
N GLY A 94 -12.26 -3.08 2.71
CA GLY A 94 -13.69 -2.79 2.67
C GLY A 94 -14.51 -4.07 2.51
N GLU A 95 -15.82 -3.99 2.74
CA GLU A 95 -16.75 -5.12 2.51
C GLU A 95 -16.86 -5.51 1.02
N ASP A 96 -16.50 -4.58 0.14
CA ASP A 96 -16.35 -4.79 -1.29
C ASP A 96 -15.20 -3.96 -1.86
N ARG A 97 -14.91 -4.17 -3.16
CA ARG A 97 -13.84 -3.47 -3.88
C ARG A 97 -14.09 -1.96 -3.94
N GLU A 98 -15.32 -1.52 -4.12
CA GLU A 98 -15.65 -0.09 -4.23
C GLU A 98 -15.35 0.65 -2.93
N THR A 99 -15.73 0.05 -1.80
CA THR A 99 -15.45 0.56 -0.45
C THR A 99 -13.96 0.60 -0.17
N ALA A 100 -13.22 -0.46 -0.52
CA ALA A 100 -11.76 -0.49 -0.37
C ALA A 100 -11.07 0.61 -1.23
N MET A 101 -11.52 0.80 -2.47
CA MET A 101 -11.02 1.87 -3.36
C MET A 101 -11.35 3.26 -2.82
N ALA A 102 -12.58 3.48 -2.35
CA ALA A 102 -13.00 4.77 -1.78
C ALA A 102 -12.14 5.13 -0.57
N ARG A 103 -11.88 4.17 0.33
CA ARG A 103 -10.97 4.34 1.47
C ARG A 103 -9.54 4.64 1.00
N MET A 104 -9.04 3.95 -0.03
CA MET A 104 -7.70 4.19 -0.55
C MET A 104 -7.54 5.60 -1.11
N ARG A 105 -8.54 6.09 -1.86
CA ARG A 105 -8.55 7.47 -2.39
C ARG A 105 -8.46 8.49 -1.25
N ASN A 106 -9.31 8.34 -0.22
CA ASN A 106 -9.28 9.24 0.93
C ASN A 106 -7.93 9.17 1.66
N ALA A 107 -7.41 7.96 1.92
CA ALA A 107 -6.13 7.78 2.59
C ALA A 107 -4.94 8.37 1.81
N LEU A 108 -4.97 8.30 0.47
CA LEU A 108 -3.97 8.94 -0.39
C LEU A 108 -4.11 10.46 -0.44
N ASP A 109 -5.29 11.01 -0.17
CA ASP A 109 -5.51 12.46 -0.08
C ASP A 109 -5.13 13.02 1.31
N GLU A 110 -5.20 12.19 2.35
CA GLU A 110 -4.85 12.56 3.74
C GLU A 110 -3.36 12.42 4.07
N ILE A 111 -2.66 11.47 3.43
CA ILE A 111 -1.24 11.25 3.70
C ILE A 111 -0.41 12.47 3.30
N LEU A 112 0.47 12.91 4.21
CA LEU A 112 1.43 13.97 3.93
C LEU A 112 2.85 13.43 4.11
N VAL A 113 3.68 13.59 3.09
CA VAL A 113 5.13 13.37 3.13
C VAL A 113 5.79 14.55 2.41
N THR A 114 6.60 15.33 3.12
CA THR A 114 7.34 16.47 2.54
C THR A 114 8.86 16.29 2.71
N GLY A 115 9.65 17.10 2.00
CA GLY A 115 11.12 17.02 1.98
C GLY A 115 11.70 16.05 0.94
N ILE A 116 10.88 15.13 0.42
CA ILE A 116 11.20 14.22 -0.68
C ILE A 116 10.03 14.14 -1.66
N LYS A 117 10.30 13.73 -2.90
CA LYS A 117 9.24 13.31 -3.84
C LYS A 117 8.79 11.89 -3.53
N THR A 118 7.53 11.60 -3.81
CA THR A 118 6.95 10.27 -3.70
C THR A 118 6.06 9.94 -4.88
N ASN A 119 5.79 8.67 -5.09
CA ASN A 119 4.84 8.18 -6.09
C ASN A 119 3.35 8.32 -5.66
N ILE A 120 3.03 9.01 -4.56
CA ILE A 120 1.65 9.25 -4.09
C ILE A 120 0.78 9.90 -5.19
N PRO A 121 1.23 10.94 -5.91
CA PRO A 121 0.44 11.55 -6.98
C PRO A 121 0.09 10.59 -8.13
N LEU A 122 0.97 9.63 -8.41
CA LEU A 122 0.70 8.59 -9.41
C LEU A 122 -0.42 7.65 -8.94
N HIS A 123 -0.34 7.15 -7.70
CA HIS A 123 -1.41 6.31 -7.13
C HIS A 123 -2.77 7.02 -7.12
N GLN A 124 -2.76 8.31 -6.77
CA GLN A 124 -3.92 9.19 -6.83
C GLN A 124 -4.53 9.30 -8.24
N LYS A 125 -3.69 9.38 -9.29
CA LYS A 125 -4.14 9.38 -10.69
C LYS A 125 -4.76 8.03 -11.07
N ILE A 126 -4.07 6.93 -10.75
CA ILE A 126 -4.52 5.57 -11.08
C ILE A 126 -5.87 5.23 -10.44
N LEU A 127 -6.08 5.55 -9.17
CA LEU A 127 -7.33 5.22 -8.47
C LEU A 127 -8.53 6.10 -8.85
N ARG A 128 -8.30 7.15 -9.63
CA ARG A 128 -9.33 8.00 -10.22
C ARG A 128 -9.57 7.71 -11.71
N ASP A 129 -8.73 6.88 -12.32
CA ASP A 129 -8.87 6.49 -13.71
C ASP A 129 -9.99 5.44 -13.88
N THR A 130 -10.85 5.68 -14.86
CA THR A 130 -12.03 4.83 -15.12
C THR A 130 -11.64 3.42 -15.59
N GLY A 131 -10.51 3.27 -16.28
CA GLY A 131 -10.00 1.96 -16.71
C GLY A 131 -9.58 1.07 -15.54
N PHE A 132 -8.94 1.65 -14.52
CA PHE A 132 -8.59 0.94 -13.28
C PHE A 132 -9.83 0.55 -12.46
N ILE A 133 -10.79 1.47 -12.36
CA ILE A 133 -12.04 1.27 -11.61
C ILE A 133 -12.85 0.11 -12.20
N GLN A 134 -12.94 0.02 -13.52
CA GLN A 134 -13.69 -1.04 -14.23
C GLN A 134 -12.99 -2.41 -14.21
N GLY A 135 -11.79 -2.52 -13.64
CA GLY A 135 -11.03 -3.79 -13.57
C GLY A 135 -10.40 -4.21 -14.90
N GLY A 136 -10.35 -3.31 -15.89
CA GLY A 136 -9.76 -3.51 -17.22
C GLY A 136 -8.23 -3.39 -17.25
N THR A 137 -7.54 -3.78 -16.17
CA THR A 137 -6.10 -3.58 -16.05
C THR A 137 -5.34 -4.83 -16.48
N ASN A 138 -4.57 -4.71 -17.56
CA ASN A 138 -3.51 -5.66 -17.89
C ASN A 138 -2.15 -5.14 -17.41
N ILE A 139 -1.08 -5.93 -17.58
CA ILE A 139 0.28 -5.55 -17.16
C ILE A 139 0.83 -4.29 -17.88
N HIS A 140 0.23 -3.86 -18.99
CA HIS A 140 0.64 -2.69 -19.78
C HIS A 140 -0.12 -1.42 -19.38
N TYR A 141 -1.02 -1.48 -18.39
CA TYR A 141 -1.86 -0.35 -18.00
C TYR A 141 -1.03 0.91 -17.69
N LEU A 142 0.07 0.78 -16.94
CA LEU A 142 0.96 1.91 -16.62
C LEU A 142 1.62 2.52 -17.88
N GLU A 143 2.04 1.70 -18.84
CA GLU A 143 2.63 2.17 -20.10
C GLU A 143 1.63 3.00 -20.91
N HIS A 144 0.35 2.62 -20.89
CA HIS A 144 -0.71 3.38 -21.57
C HIS A 144 -1.02 4.72 -20.87
N VAL A 145 -1.02 4.74 -19.53
CA VAL A 145 -1.34 5.95 -18.73
C VAL A 145 -0.21 6.98 -18.71
N LEU A 146 1.04 6.55 -18.90
CA LEU A 146 2.25 7.39 -18.89
C LEU A 146 2.78 7.71 -20.29
N GLY A 147 2.45 6.89 -21.29
CA GLY A 147 2.87 7.07 -22.68
C GLY A 147 1.93 7.91 -23.55
N SER A 148 0.94 8.58 -22.94
CA SER A 148 -0.02 9.46 -23.62
C SER A 148 0.22 10.94 -23.35
#